data_AF-A0A1S8FDR4-F1
#
_entry.id   AF-A0A1S8FDR4-F1
#
_cell.length_a   1.000
_cell.length_b   1.000
_cell.length_c   1.000
_cell.angle_alpha   90.00
_cell.angle_beta   90.00
_cell.angle_gamma   90.00
#
_symmetry.space_group_name_H-M   'P 1'
#
loop_
_entity.id
_entity.type
_entity.pdbx_description
1 polymer ?
#
loop_
_entity_poly.entity_id
_entity_poly.type
_entity_poly.pdbx_seq_one_letter_code
_entity_poly.pdbx_strand_id
1 'polypeptide(L)'
;MPSASDRHLSDPQHDAGKLRAFGLALLVHLLLLGALTWGVNWKRSNPDISFDAELWSSVPQEAAPKPVETAPPPPPPPSRP
;
A
#
# COMPACT_ATOMS: atom_id res chain seq x y z
N MET A 1 13.22 -54.49 33.10
CA MET A 1 14.21 -53.45 33.45
C MET A 1 14.70 -52.84 32.15
N PRO A 2 14.59 -51.51 31.95
CA PRO A 2 15.08 -50.88 30.72
C PRO A 2 16.60 -51.08 30.61
N SER A 3 17.05 -51.52 29.43
CA SER A 3 18.44 -51.88 29.17
C SER A 3 19.24 -50.60 28.90
N ALA A 4 20.53 -50.57 29.24
CA ALA A 4 21.38 -49.39 29.06
C ALA A 4 21.38 -48.85 27.61
N SER A 5 21.07 -49.69 26.64
CA SER A 5 20.88 -49.35 25.22
C SER A 5 19.72 -48.37 24.95
N ASP A 6 18.68 -48.33 25.79
CA ASP A 6 17.51 -47.46 25.60
C ASP A 6 17.82 -45.98 25.91
N ARG A 7 18.91 -45.69 26.63
CA ARG A 7 19.28 -44.31 27.01
C ARG A 7 20.02 -43.53 25.92
N HIS A 8 20.55 -44.22 24.90
CA HIS A 8 21.34 -43.60 23.84
C HIS A 8 20.51 -43.17 22.62
N LEU A 9 19.22 -43.54 22.56
CA LEU A 9 18.33 -43.15 21.45
C LEU A 9 17.95 -41.66 21.47
N SER A 10 18.18 -40.97 22.58
CA SER A 10 17.79 -39.57 22.76
C SER A 10 18.92 -38.75 23.35
N ASP A 11 20.15 -38.94 22.85
CA ASP A 11 21.18 -37.91 23.04
C ASP A 11 20.81 -36.74 22.12
N PRO A 12 20.31 -35.60 22.65
CA PRO A 12 20.02 -34.46 21.82
C PRO A 12 21.38 -33.90 21.39
N GLN A 13 21.86 -34.32 20.23
CA GLN A 13 23.03 -33.70 19.61
C GLN A 13 22.72 -32.20 19.51
N HIS A 14 23.38 -31.41 20.36
CA HIS A 14 23.29 -29.96 20.32
C HIS A 14 23.90 -29.52 18.98
N ASP A 15 23.06 -29.43 17.95
CA ASP A 15 23.41 -28.94 16.63
C ASP A 15 23.88 -27.48 16.76
N ALA A 16 25.19 -27.29 16.92
CA ALA A 16 25.81 -25.97 16.89
C ALA A 16 25.47 -25.19 15.60
N GLY A 17 25.05 -25.89 14.54
CA GLY A 17 24.51 -25.31 13.31
C GLY A 17 23.16 -24.60 13.47
N LYS A 18 22.29 -25.02 14.41
CA LYS A 18 20.95 -24.42 14.61
C LYS A 18 21.03 -22.98 15.08
N LEU A 19 22.00 -22.64 15.94
CA LEU A 19 22.20 -21.26 16.39
C LEU A 19 22.67 -20.34 15.27
N ARG A 20 23.57 -20.81 14.40
CA ARG A 20 24.00 -20.07 13.21
C ARG A 20 22.86 -19.87 12.21
N ALA A 21 22.08 -20.92 11.97
CA ALA A 21 20.91 -20.84 11.10
C ALA A 21 19.86 -19.87 11.64
N PHE A 22 19.60 -19.87 12.95
CA PHE A 22 18.68 -18.94 13.59
C PHE A 22 19.17 -17.49 13.51
N GLY A 23 20.47 -17.25 13.74
CA GLY A 23 21.08 -15.94 13.58
C GLY A 23 20.98 -15.40 12.14
N LEU A 24 21.28 -16.25 11.14
CA LEU A 24 21.12 -15.89 9.72
C LEU A 24 19.65 -15.64 9.36
N ALA A 25 18.73 -16.45 9.88
CA ALA A 25 17.31 -16.24 9.65
C ALA A 25 16.87 -14.87 10.16
N LEU A 26 17.21 -14.50 11.40
CA LEU A 26 16.91 -13.18 11.95
C LEU A 26 17.56 -12.05 11.15
N LEU A 27 18.82 -12.21 10.74
CA LEU A 27 19.53 -11.23 9.91
C LEU A 27 18.76 -10.96 8.61
N VAL A 28 18.36 -12.02 7.89
CA VAL A 28 17.61 -11.90 6.63
C VAL A 28 16.26 -11.21 6.85
N HIS A 29 15.55 -11.53 7.93
CA HIS A 29 14.28 -10.87 8.25
C HIS A 29 14.46 -9.38 8.52
N LEU A 30 15.48 -9.01 9.31
CA LEU A 30 15.79 -7.60 9.58
C LEU A 30 16.20 -6.86 8.30
N LEU A 31 16.98 -7.49 7.43
CA LEU A 31 17.37 -6.94 6.14
C LEU A 31 16.13 -6.69 5.26
N LEU A 32 15.21 -7.66 5.20
CA LEU A 32 13.97 -7.55 4.43
C LEU A 32 13.06 -6.45 4.98
N LEU A 33 12.91 -6.35 6.30
CA LEU A 33 12.14 -5.27 6.94
C LEU A 33 12.76 -3.90 6.66
N GLY A 34 14.09 -3.78 6.71
CA GLY A 34 14.80 -2.55 6.37
C GLY A 34 14.61 -2.14 4.91
N ALA A 35 14.78 -3.09 3.98
CA ALA A 35 14.56 -2.87 2.56
C ALA A 35 13.11 -2.47 2.25
N LEU A 36 12.14 -3.14 2.87
CA LEU A 36 10.73 -2.81 2.73
C LEU A 36 10.41 -1.43 3.30
N THR A 37 10.97 -1.09 4.47
CA THR A 37 10.77 0.23 5.08
C THR A 37 11.34 1.32 4.19
N TRP A 38 12.54 1.12 3.63
CA TRP A 38 13.15 2.07 2.70
C TRP A 38 12.34 2.21 1.39
N GLY A 39 11.97 1.08 0.77
CA GLY A 39 11.17 1.07 -0.45
C GLY A 39 9.77 1.67 -0.28
N VAL A 40 9.09 1.35 0.82
CA VAL A 40 7.77 1.90 1.16
C VAL A 40 7.86 3.36 1.55
N ASN A 41 8.87 3.77 2.33
CA ASN A 41 9.06 5.18 2.70
C ASN A 41 9.34 6.04 1.46
N TRP A 42 10.10 5.52 0.49
CA TRP A 42 10.31 6.20 -0.78
C TRP A 42 9.00 6.35 -1.58
N LYS A 43 8.12 5.33 -1.60
CA LYS A 43 6.81 5.41 -2.26
C LYS A 43 5.79 6.27 -1.49
N ARG A 44 5.91 6.37 -0.16
CA ARG A 44 5.04 7.22 0.70
C ARG A 44 5.29 8.71 0.52
N SER A 45 6.51 9.11 0.18
CA SER A 45 6.84 10.52 -0.09
C SER A 45 6.27 11.05 -1.42
N ASN A 46 5.56 10.22 -2.20
CA ASN A 46 4.77 10.65 -3.37
C ASN A 46 3.26 10.56 -3.07
N PRO A 47 2.71 11.37 -2.14
CA PRO A 47 1.27 11.42 -1.89
C PRO A 47 0.47 11.99 -3.08
N ASP A 48 1.14 12.63 -4.05
CA ASP A 48 0.52 13.32 -5.19
C ASP A 48 -0.05 12.38 -6.27
N ILE A 49 0.27 11.09 -6.23
CA ILE A 49 -0.28 10.10 -7.17
C ILE A 49 -1.13 9.09 -6.39
N SER A 50 -2.00 9.61 -5.54
CA SER A 50 -3.24 8.93 -5.20
C SER A 50 -4.18 9.19 -6.36
N PHE A 51 -4.10 8.39 -7.43
CA PHE A 51 -5.15 8.37 -8.42
C PHE A 51 -6.45 8.11 -7.67
N ASP A 52 -7.38 9.07 -7.73
CA ASP A 52 -8.76 8.87 -7.29
C ASP A 52 -9.26 7.63 -8.03
N ALA A 53 -9.27 6.50 -7.33
CA ALA A 53 -9.90 5.31 -7.81
C ALA A 53 -11.40 5.62 -7.82
N GLU A 54 -11.90 6.08 -8.96
CA GLU A 54 -13.33 6.10 -9.27
C GLU A 54 -13.96 4.69 -9.28
N LEU A 55 -13.32 3.70 -8.67
CA LEU A 55 -13.77 2.33 -8.58
C LEU A 55 -14.96 2.13 -7.62
N TRP A 56 -15.24 3.13 -6.77
CA TRP A 56 -16.51 3.34 -6.06
C TRP A 56 -16.87 4.84 -6.00
N SER A 57 -16.33 5.64 -6.93
CA SER A 57 -16.88 6.98 -7.10
C SER A 57 -18.22 6.79 -7.77
N SER A 58 -19.31 6.91 -7.00
CA SER A 58 -20.53 7.42 -7.57
C SER A 58 -20.15 8.71 -8.27
N VAL A 59 -19.94 8.65 -9.60
CA VAL A 59 -19.86 9.82 -10.46
C VAL A 59 -20.90 10.78 -9.91
N PRO A 60 -20.52 11.95 -9.37
CA PRO A 60 -21.50 12.99 -9.13
C PRO A 60 -22.09 13.20 -10.51
N GLN A 61 -23.30 12.69 -10.73
CA GLN A 61 -24.08 13.04 -11.90
C GLN A 61 -24.30 14.53 -11.70
N GLU A 62 -23.37 15.33 -12.22
CA GLU A 62 -23.51 16.76 -12.31
C GLU A 62 -24.79 16.91 -13.10
N ALA A 63 -25.87 17.24 -12.38
CA ALA A 63 -27.17 17.44 -12.98
C ALA A 63 -26.89 18.48 -14.05
N ALA A 64 -26.92 18.03 -15.32
CA ALA A 64 -26.53 18.82 -16.46
C ALA A 64 -27.04 20.22 -16.19
N PRO A 65 -26.16 21.23 -16.04
CA PRO A 65 -26.60 22.57 -15.76
C PRO A 65 -27.68 22.83 -16.78
N LYS A 66 -28.94 22.90 -16.32
CA LYS A 66 -30.10 23.08 -17.20
C LYS A 66 -29.66 24.24 -18.06
N PRO A 67 -29.57 24.10 -19.40
CA PRO A 67 -29.16 25.19 -20.25
C PRO A 67 -29.97 26.39 -19.78
N VAL A 68 -29.29 27.33 -19.12
CA VAL A 68 -29.94 28.60 -18.81
C VAL A 68 -30.02 29.16 -20.21
N GLU A 69 -31.20 29.01 -20.80
CA GLU A 69 -31.51 29.59 -22.10
C GLU A 69 -31.16 31.05 -21.95
N THR A 70 -29.99 31.40 -22.50
CA THR A 70 -29.43 32.72 -22.41
C THR A 70 -30.50 33.61 -23.00
N ALA A 71 -31.19 34.36 -22.14
CA ALA A 71 -32.18 35.30 -22.60
C ALA A 71 -31.49 36.16 -23.67
N PRO A 72 -32.04 36.26 -24.89
CA PRO A 72 -31.37 36.94 -25.98
C PRO A 72 -30.98 38.35 -25.52
N PRO A 73 -29.77 38.82 -25.86
CA PRO A 73 -29.29 40.12 -25.42
C PRO A 73 -30.30 41.21 -25.81
N PRO A 74 -30.57 42.18 -24.92
CA PRO A 74 -31.53 43.23 -25.20
C PRO A 74 -31.12 44.01 -26.46
N PRO A 75 -32.10 44.41 -27.30
CA PRO A 75 -31.80 45.14 -28.52
C PRO A 75 -31.04 46.43 -28.21
N PRO A 76 -30.10 46.84 -29.08
CA PRO A 76 -29.29 48.03 -28.86
C PRO A 76 -30.19 49.27 -28.75
N PRO A 77 -29.83 50.24 -27.88
CA PRO A 77 -30.63 51.43 -27.69
C PRO A 77 -30.71 52.23 -28.99
N PRO A 78 -31.86 52.87 -29.28
CA PRO A 78 -32.01 53.67 -30.48
C PRO A 78 -31.01 54.84 -30.46
N SER A 79 -30.25 54.96 -31.54
CA SER A 79 -29.40 56.12 -31.81
C SER A 79 -30.27 57.37 -31.97
N ARG A 80 -30.12 58.33 -31.07
CA ARG A 80 -30.76 59.65 -31.17
C ARG A 80 -30.15 60.47 -32.32
N PRO A 81 -31.00 61.05 -33.17
CA PRO A 81 -30.91 62.46 -33.52
C PRO A 81 -32.01 63.28 -32.86
#